data_AF-A0A956R262-F1
#
_entry.id   AF-A0A956R262-F1
#
_cell.length_a   1.000
_cell.length_b   1.000
_cell.length_c   1.000
_cell.angle_alpha   90.00
_cell.angle_beta   90.00
_cell.angle_gamma   90.00
#
_symmetry.space_group_name_H-M   'P 1'
#
loop_
_entity.id
_entity.type
_entity.pdbx_description
1 polymer ?
#
loop_
_entity_poly.entity_id
_entity_poly.type
_entity_poly.pdbx_seq_one_letter_code
_entity_poly.pdbx_strand_id
1 'polypeptide(L)'
;MTETSDTGPDLPEPSPSDEQRLAGAMLSALAGAATPADTDVDHRLTRASVSMRLFGRGETISIGKYQVERRIGAGGMGEVYLCEDQALDRKVAIKWVLGRSSATAQERLRREARALARLNHRNVV
;
A
#
# COMPACT_ATOMS: atom_id res chain seq x y z
N MET A 1 -18.81 27.12 46.56
CA MET A 1 -17.65 26.33 47.04
C MET A 1 -18.11 24.88 47.03
N THR A 2 -18.13 24.24 45.85
CA THR A 2 -17.10 23.30 45.31
C THR A 2 -17.06 22.02 46.15
N GLU A 3 -17.16 20.79 45.66
CA GLU A 3 -17.11 20.24 44.30
C GLU A 3 -17.61 18.78 44.40
N THR A 4 -18.18 18.27 43.30
CA THR A 4 -18.63 16.89 43.07
C THR A 4 -17.43 15.94 42.89
N SER A 5 -17.45 14.75 43.50
CA SER A 5 -16.55 13.65 43.15
C SER A 5 -17.35 12.39 42.82
N ASP A 6 -17.48 12.17 41.51
CA ASP A 6 -17.99 11.00 40.82
C ASP A 6 -16.87 9.94 40.73
N THR A 7 -17.02 8.82 41.45
CA THR A 7 -16.07 7.70 41.38
C THR A 7 -16.66 6.64 40.45
N GLY A 8 -16.31 6.72 39.17
CA GLY A 8 -16.59 5.67 38.19
C GLY A 8 -15.86 4.36 38.51
N PRO A 9 -16.26 3.22 37.92
CA PRO A 9 -15.66 1.93 38.20
C PRO A 9 -14.19 1.91 37.77
N ASP A 10 -13.33 1.52 38.71
CA ASP A 10 -11.89 1.29 38.54
C ASP A 10 -11.68 0.13 37.57
N LEU A 11 -11.62 0.45 36.27
CA LEU A 11 -11.22 -0.50 35.25
C LEU A 11 -9.72 -0.73 35.43
N PRO A 12 -9.27 -1.99 35.61
CA PRO A 12 -7.85 -2.27 35.83
C PRO A 12 -7.04 -1.72 34.65
N GLU A 13 -6.14 -0.77 34.96
CA GLU A 13 -5.12 -0.28 34.03
C GLU A 13 -4.37 -1.49 33.47
N PRO A 14 -4.27 -1.63 32.14
CA PRO A 14 -3.65 -2.81 31.53
C PRO A 14 -2.21 -2.95 32.01
N SER A 15 -1.84 -4.17 32.42
CA SER A 15 -0.47 -4.46 32.87
C SER A 15 0.53 -4.23 31.73
N PRO A 16 1.75 -3.71 31.99
CA PRO A 16 2.78 -3.53 30.97
C PRO A 16 3.08 -4.79 30.16
N SER A 17 2.83 -5.96 30.76
CA SER A 17 3.00 -7.28 30.13
C SER A 17 1.92 -7.56 29.10
N ASP A 18 0.69 -7.08 29.30
CA ASP A 18 -0.44 -7.27 28.40
C ASP A 18 -0.35 -6.34 27.20
N GLU A 19 0.12 -5.11 27.40
CA GLU A 19 0.45 -4.18 26.30
C GLU A 19 1.55 -4.74 25.40
N GLN A 20 2.62 -5.29 25.99
CA GLN A 20 3.70 -5.93 25.24
C GLN A 20 3.22 -7.18 24.48
N ARG A 21 2.31 -7.97 25.06
CA ARG A 21 1.70 -9.13 24.40
C ARG A 21 0.78 -8.72 23.25
N LEU A 22 -0.04 -7.68 23.44
CA LEU A 22 -0.92 -7.15 22.40
C LEU A 22 -0.10 -6.54 21.26
N ALA A 23 0.94 -5.77 21.58
CA ALA A 23 1.87 -5.21 20.60
C ALA A 23 2.60 -6.32 19.83
N GLY A 24 3.06 -7.38 20.51
CA GLY A 24 3.70 -8.54 19.90
C GLY A 24 2.76 -9.36 19.00
N ALA A 25 1.51 -9.58 19.43
CA ALA A 25 0.48 -10.25 18.64
C ALA A 25 0.08 -9.43 17.40
N MET A 26 -0.04 -8.11 17.52
CA MET A 26 -0.24 -7.21 16.39
C MET A 26 0.94 -7.23 15.42
N LEU A 27 2.18 -7.21 15.93
CA LEU A 27 3.38 -7.33 15.09
C LEU A 27 3.39 -8.66 14.33
N SER A 28 3.00 -9.76 14.98
CA SER A 28 2.90 -11.10 14.37
C SER A 28 1.79 -11.17 13.32
N ALA A 29 0.61 -10.60 13.58
CA ALA A 29 -0.47 -10.50 12.60
C ALA A 29 -0.09 -9.64 11.39
N LEU A 30 0.70 -8.58 11.60
CA LEU A 30 1.27 -7.73 10.57
C LEU A 30 2.54 -8.33 9.92
N ALA A 31 3.15 -9.35 10.51
CA ALA A 31 4.29 -10.08 9.94
C ALA A 31 3.88 -11.42 9.31
N GLY A 32 2.61 -11.83 9.49
CA GLY A 32 2.01 -13.01 8.89
C GLY A 32 2.36 -13.08 7.41
N ALA A 33 3.09 -14.14 7.08
CA ALA A 33 3.74 -14.37 5.80
C ALA A 33 2.77 -14.10 4.64
N ALA A 34 3.22 -13.30 3.68
CA ALA A 34 2.53 -13.05 2.44
C ALA A 34 2.02 -14.37 1.87
N THR A 35 0.72 -14.59 1.99
CA THR A 35 0.09 -15.72 1.31
C THR A 35 0.15 -15.41 -0.19
N PRO A 36 0.22 -16.41 -1.08
CA PRO A 36 0.22 -16.16 -2.53
C PRO A 36 -1.05 -15.45 -3.05
N ALA A 37 -2.03 -15.17 -2.19
CA ALA A 37 -3.19 -14.31 -2.45
C ALA A 37 -2.94 -12.81 -2.19
N ASP A 38 -1.82 -12.42 -1.54
CA ASP A 38 -1.41 -11.02 -1.23
C ASP A 38 -0.81 -10.29 -2.44
N THR A 39 -1.36 -10.52 -3.64
CA THR A 39 -0.94 -9.76 -4.84
C THR A 39 -1.52 -8.34 -4.85
N ASP A 40 -2.41 -8.02 -3.90
CA ASP A 40 -3.06 -6.72 -3.81
C ASP A 40 -2.11 -5.66 -3.21
N VAL A 41 -1.58 -4.82 -4.09
CA VAL A 41 -0.67 -3.72 -3.76
C VAL A 41 -1.35 -2.73 -2.81
N ASP A 42 -2.65 -2.49 -2.94
CA ASP A 42 -3.39 -1.56 -2.09
C ASP A 42 -3.49 -2.06 -0.64
N HIS A 43 -3.75 -3.36 -0.45
CA HIS A 43 -3.79 -3.96 0.89
C HIS A 43 -2.43 -3.85 1.59
N ARG A 44 -1.35 -4.12 0.84
CA ARG A 44 0.02 -4.00 1.35
C ARG A 44 0.40 -2.57 1.68
N LEU A 45 0.03 -1.60 0.85
CA LEU A 45 0.24 -0.17 1.12
C LEU A 45 -0.51 0.28 2.38
N THR A 46 -1.76 -0.14 2.51
CA THR A 46 -2.58 0.17 3.69
C THR A 46 -1.91 -0.35 4.95
N ARG A 47 -1.51 -1.63 4.94
CA ARG A 47 -0.82 -2.26 6.08
C ARG A 47 0.51 -1.56 6.40
N ALA A 48 1.33 -1.28 5.39
CA ALA A 48 2.60 -0.58 5.57
C ALA A 48 2.42 0.83 6.17
N SER A 49 1.41 1.57 5.70
CA SER A 49 1.11 2.91 6.20
C SER A 49 0.64 2.92 7.66
N VAL A 50 -0.19 1.94 8.03
CA VAL A 50 -0.66 1.76 9.41
C VAL A 50 0.51 1.39 10.32
N SER A 51 1.34 0.43 9.90
CA SER A 51 2.54 0.04 10.67
C SER A 51 3.49 1.22 10.88
N MET A 52 3.75 2.01 9.83
CA MET A 52 4.59 3.22 9.94
C MET A 52 4.02 4.22 10.96
N ARG A 53 2.70 4.46 10.96
CA ARG A 53 2.07 5.42 11.87
C ARG A 53 2.02 4.95 13.32
N LEU A 54 1.74 3.67 13.54
CA LEU A 54 1.57 3.11 14.89
C LEU A 54 2.90 2.74 15.54
N PHE A 55 3.88 2.29 14.75
CA PHE A 55 5.10 1.69 15.28
C PHE A 55 6.39 2.40 14.81
N GLY A 56 6.29 3.43 13.97
CA GLY A 56 7.46 4.11 13.39
C GLY A 56 8.26 3.24 12.41
N ARG A 57 7.70 2.12 11.95
CA ARG A 57 8.36 1.14 11.08
C ARG A 57 7.35 0.42 10.20
N GLY A 58 7.71 0.18 8.96
CA GLY A 58 6.87 -0.51 7.97
C GLY A 58 7.67 -0.88 6.73
N GLU A 59 7.20 -1.91 6.03
CA GLU A 59 7.84 -2.39 4.80
C GLU A 59 7.56 -1.41 3.65
N THR A 60 8.60 -1.09 2.88
CA THR A 60 8.45 -0.38 1.61
C THR A 60 7.88 -1.32 0.56
N ILE A 61 6.78 -0.93 -0.08
CA ILE A 61 6.17 -1.71 -1.17
C ILE A 61 6.81 -1.29 -2.49
N SER A 62 7.28 -2.26 -3.29
CA SER A 62 7.94 -2.00 -4.57
C SER A 62 7.42 -2.90 -5.69
N ILE A 63 7.41 -2.36 -6.91
CA ILE A 63 7.20 -3.09 -8.17
C ILE A 63 8.53 -3.10 -8.91
N GLY A 64 9.30 -4.18 -8.78
CA GLY A 64 10.68 -4.21 -9.27
C GLY A 64 11.51 -3.11 -8.59
N LYS A 65 12.14 -2.23 -9.38
CA LYS A 65 12.95 -1.10 -8.88
C LYS A 65 12.14 0.12 -8.46
N TYR A 66 10.82 0.10 -8.64
CA TYR A 66 9.98 1.27 -8.42
C TYR A 66 9.28 1.17 -7.07
N GLN A 67 9.56 2.12 -6.18
CA GLN A 67 8.92 2.19 -4.88
C GLN A 67 7.50 2.73 -5.04
N VAL A 68 6.49 2.02 -4.57
CA VAL A 68 5.08 2.40 -4.68
C VAL A 68 4.74 3.40 -3.59
N GLU A 69 4.14 4.52 -3.97
CA GLU A 69 3.63 5.50 -3.01
C GLU A 69 2.14 5.32 -2.74
N ARG A 70 1.33 5.36 -3.81
CA ARG A 70 -0.13 5.29 -3.73
C ARG A 70 -0.74 4.98 -5.09
N ARG A 71 -1.97 4.47 -5.09
CA ARG A 71 -2.79 4.39 -6.30
C ARG A 71 -3.20 5.79 -6.78
N ILE A 72 -3.14 6.02 -8.09
CA ILE A 72 -3.57 7.25 -8.77
C ILE A 72 -4.71 7.02 -9.77
N GLY A 73 -5.04 5.77 -10.09
CA GLY A 73 -6.18 5.46 -10.94
C GLY A 73 -6.57 3.98 -10.89
N ALA A 74 -7.83 3.69 -11.20
CA ALA A 74 -8.35 2.34 -11.35
C ALA A 74 -9.44 2.32 -12.41
N GLY A 75 -9.56 1.22 -13.15
CA GLY A 75 -10.60 1.03 -14.16
C GLY A 75 -10.63 -0.39 -14.70
N GLY A 76 -11.46 -0.64 -15.71
CA GLY A 76 -11.69 -2.01 -16.22
C GLY A 76 -10.46 -2.73 -16.81
N MET A 77 -9.36 -2.01 -17.07
CA MET A 77 -8.10 -2.59 -17.58
C MET A 77 -7.01 -2.71 -16.51
N GLY A 78 -7.31 -2.33 -15.27
CA GLY A 78 -6.38 -2.42 -14.15
C GLY A 78 -6.22 -1.13 -13.37
N GLU A 79 -5.11 -1.05 -12.65
CA GLU A 79 -4.81 0.01 -11.68
C GLU A 79 -3.56 0.77 -12.09
N VAL A 80 -3.44 2.01 -11.66
CA VAL A 80 -2.27 2.86 -11.91
C VAL A 80 -1.75 3.37 -10.58
N TYR A 81 -0.46 3.18 -10.35
CA TYR A 81 0.23 3.59 -9.14
C TYR A 81 1.22 4.70 -9.42
N LEU A 82 1.31 5.66 -8.51
CA LEU A 82 2.43 6.60 -8.44
C LEU A 82 3.56 5.89 -7.73
N CYS A 83 4.71 5.86 -8.39
CA CYS A 83 5.92 5.24 -7.87
C CYS A 83 7.10 6.20 -7.99
N GLU A 84 8.16 5.92 -7.25
CA GLU A 84 9.46 6.57 -7.37
C GLU A 84 10.45 5.65 -8.06
N ASP A 85 11.09 6.14 -9.12
CA ASP A 85 12.27 5.50 -9.71
C ASP A 85 13.52 6.06 -9.02
N GLN A 86 13.99 5.38 -7.98
CA GLN A 86 15.14 5.82 -7.18
C GLN A 86 16.43 5.95 -8.02
N ALA A 87 16.55 5.22 -9.13
CA ALA A 87 17.72 5.31 -10.00
C ALA A 87 17.71 6.58 -10.85
N LEU A 88 16.54 7.16 -11.12
CA LEU A 88 16.37 8.35 -11.95
C LEU A 88 15.87 9.56 -11.16
N ASP A 89 15.70 9.43 -9.84
CA ASP A 89 15.19 10.45 -8.92
C ASP A 89 13.93 11.17 -9.44
N ARG A 90 12.95 10.37 -9.89
CA ARG A 90 11.70 10.92 -10.45
C ARG A 90 10.48 10.09 -10.12
N LYS A 91 9.32 10.75 -10.08
CA LYS A 91 8.03 10.08 -9.98
C LYS A 91 7.60 9.52 -11.34
N VAL A 92 7.05 8.30 -11.33
CA VAL A 92 6.56 7.58 -12.52
C VAL A 92 5.19 6.98 -12.25
N ALA A 93 4.38 6.84 -13.29
CA ALA A 93 3.11 6.11 -13.23
C ALA A 93 3.30 4.67 -13.73
N ILE A 94 2.89 3.68 -12.95
CA ILE A 94 2.95 2.27 -13.31
C ILE A 94 1.53 1.71 -13.40
N LYS A 95 1.14 1.24 -14.58
CA LYS A 95 -0.13 0.56 -14.81
C LYS A 95 0.01 -0.94 -14.55
N TRP A 96 -0.70 -1.43 -13.54
CA TRP A 96 -0.88 -2.85 -13.25
C TRP A 96 -2.11 -3.37 -13.98
N VAL A 97 -1.95 -4.31 -14.91
CA VAL A 97 -3.07 -4.88 -15.67
C VAL A 97 -3.72 -6.01 -14.87
N LEU A 98 -4.99 -5.85 -14.52
CA LEU A 98 -5.77 -6.86 -13.80
C LEU A 98 -6.36 -7.88 -14.79
N GLY A 99 -6.20 -9.17 -14.50
CA GLY A 99 -6.78 -10.27 -15.27
C GLY A 99 -5.81 -11.44 -15.47
N ARG A 100 -6.34 -12.66 -15.62
CA ARG A 100 -5.55 -13.77 -16.17
C ARG A 100 -5.01 -13.32 -17.52
N SER A 101 -3.76 -13.66 -17.80
CA SER A 101 -3.07 -13.40 -19.07
C SER A 101 -3.84 -13.98 -20.27
N SER A 102 -4.94 -13.35 -20.66
CA SER A 102 -5.68 -13.66 -21.87
C SER A 102 -4.97 -12.99 -23.03
N ALA A 103 -4.97 -13.66 -24.19
CA ALA A 103 -4.38 -13.10 -25.40
C ALA A 103 -4.96 -11.71 -25.74
N THR A 104 -6.24 -11.49 -25.45
CA THR A 104 -6.93 -10.21 -25.66
C THR A 104 -6.45 -9.10 -24.72
N ALA A 105 -6.19 -9.40 -23.43
CA ALA A 105 -5.65 -8.42 -22.49
C ALA A 105 -4.22 -8.00 -22.86
N GLN A 106 -3.38 -8.97 -23.24
CA GLN A 106 -2.03 -8.68 -23.71
C GLN A 106 -2.03 -7.85 -24.99
N GLU A 107 -2.91 -8.15 -25.94
CA GLU A 107 -2.97 -7.40 -27.20
C GLU A 107 -3.42 -5.95 -26.98
N ARG A 108 -4.39 -5.72 -26.08
CA ARG A 108 -4.79 -4.37 -25.68
C ARG A 108 -3.63 -3.62 -25.04
N LEU A 109 -2.90 -4.25 -24.12
CA LEU A 109 -1.71 -3.65 -23.50
C LEU A 109 -0.64 -3.28 -24.54
N ARG A 110 -0.34 -4.20 -25.48
CA ARG A 110 0.59 -3.92 -26.58
C ARG A 110 0.12 -2.76 -27.44
N ARG A 111 -1.18 -2.67 -27.74
CA ARG A 111 -1.76 -1.57 -28.52
C ARG A 111 -1.63 -0.23 -27.79
N GLU A 112 -1.93 -0.18 -26.50
CA GLU A 112 -1.76 1.02 -25.68
C GLU A 112 -0.29 1.46 -25.62
N ALA A 113 0.63 0.53 -25.36
CA ALA A 113 2.07 0.81 -25.32
C ALA A 113 2.57 1.36 -26.68
N ARG A 114 2.14 0.78 -27.81
CA ARG A 114 2.47 1.30 -29.14
C ARG A 114 1.88 2.69 -29.40
N ALA A 115 0.67 2.97 -28.90
CA ALA A 115 0.05 4.29 -29.05
C ALA A 115 0.81 5.34 -28.24
N LEU A 116 1.17 5.04 -26.99
CA LEU A 116 1.99 5.90 -26.14
C LEU A 116 3.39 6.14 -26.73
N ALA A 117 4.06 5.10 -27.23
CA ALA A 117 5.38 5.23 -27.84
C ALA A 117 5.41 6.12 -29.10
N ARG A 118 4.25 6.33 -29.76
CA ARG A 118 4.13 7.22 -30.92
C ARG A 118 3.82 8.67 -30.52
N LEU A 119 3.41 8.93 -29.29
CA LEU A 119 3.17 10.27 -28.79
C LEU A 119 4.50 10.88 -28.36
N ASN A 120 5.06 11.73 -29.21
CA ASN A 120 6.17 12.61 -28.83
C ASN A 120 5.65 14.05 -28.80
N HIS A 121 5.19 14.50 -27.64
CA HIS A 121 4.66 15.85 -27.47
C HIS A 121 5.04 16.38 -26.09
N ARG A 122 5.33 17.68 -25.95
CA ARG A 122 5.76 18.30 -24.66
C ARG A 122 4.82 18.02 -23.47
N ASN A 123 3.55 17.76 -23.76
CA ASN A 123 2.51 17.49 -22.75
C ASN A 123 2.21 15.99 -22.56
N VAL A 124 3.00 15.10 -23.17
CA VAL A 124 2.89 13.65 -23.03
C VAL A 124 4.26 13.13 -22.63
N VAL A 125 4.33 12.51 -21.45
CA VAL A 125 5.55 12.04 -20.77
C VAL A 125 5.61 10.52 -20.71
#